data_AF-A0A7C1N5E3-F1
#
_entry.id   AF-A0A7C1N5E3-F1
#
_cell.length_a   1.000
_cell.length_b   1.000
_cell.length_c   1.000
_cell.angle_alpha   90.00
_cell.angle_beta   90.00
_cell.angle_gamma   90.00
#
_symmetry.space_group_name_H-M   'P 1'
#
loop_
_entity.id
_entity.type
_entity.pdbx_description
1 polymer ?
#
loop_
_entity_poly.entity_id
_entity_poly.type
_entity_poly.pdbx_seq_one_letter_code
_entity_poly.pdbx_strand_id
1 'polypeptide(L)' 'APLREVFVWRHINEFSYEEMAEIKGLPVGTIKNRVFQARELIRKRLEEKA' A
#
# COMPACT_ATOMS: atom_id res chain seq x y z
N ALA A 1 4.54 -3.00 -8.56
CA ALA A 1 3.38 -2.13 -8.27
C ALA A 1 3.91 -0.88 -7.58
N PRO A 2 3.63 0.32 -8.11
CA PRO A 2 4.02 1.56 -7.45
C PRO A 2 3.37 1.65 -6.06
N LEU A 3 4.13 2.12 -5.04
CA LEU A 3 3.66 2.21 -3.65
C LEU A 3 2.37 3.03 -3.50
N ARG A 4 2.19 4.04 -4.35
CA ARG A 4 0.97 4.85 -4.40
C ARG A 4 -0.27 4.02 -4.74
N GLU A 5 -0.15 3.09 -5.69
CA GLU A 5 -1.29 2.30 -6.17
C GLU A 5 -1.81 1.38 -5.07
N VAL A 6 -0.94 0.64 -4.38
CA VAL A 6 -1.35 -0.24 -3.28
C VAL A 6 -1.95 0.52 -2.11
N PHE A 7 -1.50 1.75 -1.87
CA PHE A 7 -2.09 2.61 -0.85
C PHE A 7 -3.51 3.04 -1.20
N VAL A 8 -3.72 3.50 -2.44
CA VAL A 8 -5.04 3.90 -2.95
C VAL A 8 -6.01 2.71 -2.92
N TRP A 9 -5.59 1.56 -3.42
CA TRP A 9 -6.42 0.35 -3.39
C TRP A 9 -6.86 -0.03 -1.99
N ARG A 10 -5.95 0.00 -1.01
CA ARG A 10 -6.29 -0.40 0.36
C ARG A 10 -7.18 0.60 1.09
N HIS A 11 -6.95 1.90 0.91
CA HIS A 11 -7.58 2.94 1.75
C HIS A 11 -8.70 3.73 1.06
N ILE A 12 -8.75 3.71 -0.28
CA ILE A 12 -9.76 4.44 -1.07
C ILE A 12 -10.72 3.46 -1.74
N ASN A 13 -10.20 2.37 -2.32
CA ASN A 13 -11.03 1.33 -2.95
C ASN A 13 -11.38 0.19 -2.00
N GLU A 14 -10.85 0.21 -0.77
CA GLU A 14 -11.13 -0.76 0.29
C GLU A 14 -10.84 -2.24 -0.03
N PHE A 15 -10.06 -2.53 -1.08
CA PHE A 15 -9.67 -3.90 -1.42
C PHE A 15 -8.95 -4.59 -0.26
N SER A 16 -9.28 -5.86 -0.03
CA SER A 16 -8.54 -6.74 0.87
C SER A 16 -7.12 -7.02 0.36
N TYR A 17 -6.23 -7.47 1.25
CA TYR A 17 -4.86 -7.79 0.84
C TYR A 17 -4.82 -9.01 -0.09
N GLU A 18 -5.79 -9.90 0.04
CA GLU A 18 -6.01 -11.10 -0.75
C GLU A 18 -6.44 -10.75 -2.19
N GLU A 19 -7.44 -9.88 -2.35
CA GLU A 19 -7.85 -9.37 -3.68
C GLU A 19 -6.70 -8.64 -4.37
N MET A 20 -5.98 -7.78 -3.63
CA MET A 20 -4.81 -7.08 -4.17
C MET A 20 -3.68 -8.03 -4.59
N ALA A 21 -3.49 -9.12 -3.84
CA ALA A 21 -2.51 -10.16 -4.13
C ALA A 21 -2.86 -10.92 -5.41
N GLU A 22 -4.14 -11.27 -5.57
CA GLU A 22 -4.69 -11.91 -6.77
C GLU A 22 -4.54 -11.01 -8.00
N ILE A 23 -4.99 -9.74 -7.91
CA ILE A 23 -4.89 -8.77 -9.01
C ILE A 23 -3.43 -8.56 -9.46
N LYS A 24 -2.47 -8.60 -8.53
CA LYS A 24 -1.04 -8.38 -8.83
C LYS A 24 -0.27 -9.67 -9.14
N GLY A 25 -0.83 -10.85 -8.90
CA GLY A 25 -0.09 -12.11 -8.95
C GLY A 25 1.10 -12.14 -7.99
N LEU A 26 0.96 -11.59 -6.78
CA LEU A 26 2.04 -11.50 -5.79
C LEU A 26 1.61 -12.10 -4.45
N PRO A 27 2.55 -12.59 -3.62
CA PRO A 27 2.21 -13.06 -2.28
C PRO A 27 1.56 -11.96 -1.43
N VAL A 28 0.54 -12.31 -0.64
CA VAL A 28 -0.14 -11.40 0.30
C VAL A 28 0.85 -10.68 1.22
N GLY A 29 1.89 -11.37 1.69
CA GLY A 29 2.96 -10.77 2.50
C GLY A 29 3.72 -9.64 1.78
N THR A 30 3.92 -9.77 0.46
CA THR A 30 4.53 -8.71 -0.37
C THR A 30 3.61 -7.50 -0.47
N ILE A 31 2.30 -7.72 -0.64
CA ILE A 31 1.31 -6.63 -0.67
C ILE A 31 1.29 -5.91 0.69
N LYS A 32 1.22 -6.65 1.80
CA LYS A 32 1.26 -6.07 3.16
C LYS A 32 2.50 -5.21 3.38
N ASN A 33 3.69 -5.70 3.00
CA ASN A 33 4.93 -4.94 3.12
C ASN A 33 4.91 -3.65 2.28
N ARG A 34 4.39 -3.71 1.04
CA ARG A 34 4.28 -2.51 0.18
C ARG A 34 3.28 -1.49 0.72
N VAL A 35 2.15 -1.92 1.28
CA VAL A 35 1.19 -1.02 1.92
C VAL A 35 1.81 -0.35 3.14
N PHE A 36 2.56 -1.10 3.95
CA PHE A 36 3.33 -0.55 5.08
C PHE A 36 4.36 0.50 4.62
N GLN A 37 5.18 0.17 3.62
CA GLN A 37 6.16 1.11 3.04
C GLN A 37 5.50 2.38 2.49
N ALA A 38 4.35 2.26 1.83
CA ALA A 38 3.61 3.41 1.32
C ALA A 38 3.12 4.32 2.45
N ARG A 39 2.63 3.75 3.56
CA ARG A 39 2.23 4.50 4.76
C ARG A 39 3.41 5.23 5.38
N GLU A 40 4.55 4.57 5.55
CA GLU A 40 5.74 5.19 6.15
C GLU A 40 6.28 6.36 5.32
N LEU A 41 6.26 6.22 3.99
CA LEU A 41 6.67 7.30 3.10
C LEU A 41 5.77 8.54 3.24
N ILE A 42 4.45 8.33 3.37
CA ILE A 42 3.49 9.44 3.57
C ILE A 42 3.69 10.06 4.95
N ARG A 43 3.81 9.25 6.01
CA ARG A 43 4.07 9.71 7.37
C ARG A 43 5.30 10.61 7.43
N LYS A 44 6.43 10.13 6.89
CA LYS A 44 7.68 10.89 6.85
C LYS A 44 7.52 12.24 6.14
N ARG A 45 6.79 12.29 5.02
CA ARG A 45 6.54 13.54 4.28
C ARG A 45 5.63 14.51 5.02
N LEU A 46 4.73 14.02 5.86
CA LEU A 46 3.88 14.87 6.70
C LEU A 46 4.67 15.43 7.88
N GLU A 47 5.56 14.63 8.47
CA GLU A 47 6.47 15.07 9.54
C GLU A 47 7.50 16.09 9.05
N GLU A 48 8.06 15.92 7.85
CA GLU A 48 8.98 16.90 7.24
C GLU A 48 8.33 18.26 6.93
N LYS A 49 6.99 18.32 6.92
CA LYS A 49 6.22 19.53 6.63
C LYS A 49 5.60 20.19 7.87
N ALA A 50 5.75 19.57 9.04
CA ALA A 50 5.29 20.08 10.33
C ALA A 50 6.41 20.90 10.98
#